data_AF-A0A9E6RMK4-F1
#
_entry.id   AF-A0A9E6RMK4-F1
#
_cell.length_a   1.000
_cell.length_b   1.000
_cell.length_c   1.000
_cell.angle_alpha   90.00
_cell.angle_beta   90.00
_cell.angle_gamma   90.00
#
_symmetry.space_group_name_H-M   'P 1'
#
loop_
_entity.id
_entity.type
_entity.pdbx_description
1 polymer ?
#
loop_
_entity_poly.entity_id
_entity_poly.type
_entity_poly.pdbx_seq_one_letter_code
_entity_poly.pdbx_strand_id
1 'polypeptide(L)'
;MRHHQPVARRAVMAGVAASLACSHRPIAATTPQPPSGLPRGLFLDIRWTGSVWLAVGEAGRIARSDTGETWQLLQTPTTATLTSLLVGRGQDVWCVGHLGTILASSDGGQRWRLEHQDREMILLSITLTEAGPLAVGAYGSALQHTGTRWQRIAIDDEDLHWNAALSINGQTWLAGEGGRIVRGQPGNWQLLTEGGGSFFTLAPTATGVIAGGLGGRLIAVDADGRVTPIPAGSLTWQGANVDSNGRVVLVGLGGAVATLAAGHLRLANRADRMALAGLASGPRGVFAVGEAGIVPLRLP
;
A
#
# COMPACT_ATOMS: atom_id res chain seq x y z
N MET A 1 40.30 12.46 60.93
CA MET A 1 39.63 12.96 59.72
C MET A 1 38.89 11.81 59.08
N ARG A 2 37.55 11.73 59.25
CA ARG A 2 36.72 10.64 58.71
C ARG A 2 36.10 11.13 57.40
N HIS A 3 36.46 10.50 56.29
CA HIS A 3 35.83 10.74 54.99
C HIS A 3 34.48 10.01 54.92
N HIS A 4 33.39 10.78 54.85
CA HIS A 4 32.09 10.29 54.43
C HIS A 4 32.01 10.31 52.90
N GLN A 5 31.78 9.15 52.29
CA GLN A 5 31.27 9.09 50.91
C GLN A 5 29.73 8.96 50.96
N PRO A 6 28.97 9.66 50.09
CA PRO A 6 27.55 9.44 49.97
C PRO A 6 27.27 8.28 49.01
N VAL A 7 26.52 7.28 49.51
CA VAL A 7 25.94 6.21 48.70
C VAL A 7 24.77 6.79 47.90
N ALA A 8 24.89 6.82 46.57
CA ALA A 8 23.81 7.21 45.68
C ALA A 8 22.70 6.13 45.70
N ARG A 9 21.52 6.48 46.23
CA ARG A 9 20.31 5.67 46.12
C ARG A 9 19.81 5.70 44.66
N ARG A 10 19.95 4.57 43.94
CA ARG A 10 19.25 4.34 42.69
C ARG A 10 17.76 4.16 42.99
N ALA A 11 16.95 5.13 42.58
CA ALA A 11 15.50 4.97 42.52
C ALA A 11 15.16 4.06 41.34
N VAL A 12 14.67 2.86 41.63
CA VAL A 12 14.02 1.99 40.64
C VAL A 12 12.60 2.51 40.47
N MET A 13 12.33 3.28 39.41
CA MET A 13 10.96 3.52 38.97
C MET A 13 10.45 2.25 38.29
N ALA A 14 9.60 1.51 39.00
CA ALA A 14 8.75 0.50 38.41
C ALA A 14 7.70 1.21 37.55
N GLY A 15 7.98 1.36 36.25
CA GLY A 15 6.98 1.79 35.28
C GLY A 15 5.91 0.72 35.15
N VAL A 16 4.69 1.04 35.55
CA VAL A 16 3.51 0.23 35.24
C VAL A 16 3.33 0.26 33.73
N ALA A 17 3.74 -0.82 33.06
CA ALA A 17 3.39 -1.06 31.67
C ALA A 17 1.88 -1.36 31.62
N ALA A 18 1.08 -0.33 31.38
CA ALA A 18 -0.32 -0.51 31.01
C ALA A 18 -0.34 -1.23 29.65
N SER A 19 -0.59 -2.53 29.68
CA SER A 19 -0.90 -3.30 28.47
C SER A 19 -2.22 -2.77 27.92
N LEU A 20 -2.14 -1.96 26.87
CA LEU A 20 -3.28 -1.61 26.03
C LEU A 20 -3.78 -2.90 25.37
N ALA A 21 -4.69 -3.60 26.04
CA ALA A 21 -5.42 -4.69 25.44
C ALA A 21 -6.34 -4.10 24.37
N CYS A 22 -5.91 -4.16 23.10
CA CYS A 22 -6.77 -3.85 21.97
C CYS A 22 -7.98 -4.80 22.02
N SER A 23 -9.15 -4.30 22.40
CA SER A 23 -10.38 -5.07 22.33
C SER A 23 -10.72 -5.32 20.86
N HIS A 24 -10.52 -6.56 20.39
CA HIS A 24 -10.82 -6.97 19.02
C HIS A 24 -12.32 -7.22 18.90
N ARG A 25 -13.09 -6.23 18.46
CA ARG A 25 -14.49 -6.45 18.09
C ARG A 25 -14.54 -7.02 16.67
N PRO A 26 -15.24 -8.14 16.43
CA PRO A 26 -15.46 -8.61 15.06
C PRO A 26 -16.34 -7.61 14.30
N ILE A 27 -16.00 -7.28 13.05
CA ILE A 27 -16.94 -6.63 12.14
C ILE A 27 -17.93 -7.70 11.69
N ALA A 28 -19.23 -7.46 11.93
CA ALA A 28 -20.29 -8.39 11.55
C ALA A 28 -20.16 -8.80 10.08
N ALA A 29 -19.99 -10.10 9.83
CA ALA A 29 -19.95 -10.65 8.49
C ALA A 29 -21.37 -10.69 7.92
N THR A 30 -21.64 -9.78 7.00
CA THR A 30 -22.35 -10.25 5.80
C THR A 30 -21.32 -11.01 4.99
N THR A 31 -21.57 -12.31 4.72
CA THR A 31 -20.79 -13.05 3.72
C THR A 31 -20.72 -12.18 2.48
N PRO A 32 -19.54 -11.66 2.09
CA PRO A 32 -19.47 -10.82 0.91
C PRO A 32 -19.80 -11.74 -0.26
N GLN A 33 -20.96 -11.52 -0.86
CA GLN A 33 -21.17 -12.05 -2.19
C GLN A 33 -20.18 -11.32 -3.08
N PRO A 34 -19.47 -12.03 -3.98
CA PRO A 34 -18.69 -11.34 -4.99
C PRO A 34 -19.62 -10.35 -5.70
N PRO A 35 -19.12 -9.16 -6.07
CA PRO A 35 -19.94 -8.20 -6.77
C PRO A 35 -20.53 -8.85 -8.02
N SER A 36 -21.77 -8.51 -8.32
CA SER A 36 -22.44 -9.05 -9.49
C SER A 36 -21.61 -8.81 -10.76
N GLY A 37 -21.46 -9.85 -11.58
CA GLY A 37 -20.75 -9.77 -12.88
C GLY A 37 -19.28 -10.17 -12.87
N LEU A 38 -18.70 -10.57 -11.73
CA LEU A 38 -17.32 -11.06 -11.67
C LEU A 38 -17.20 -12.53 -11.21
N PRO A 39 -16.37 -13.34 -11.87
CA PRO A 39 -15.97 -14.63 -11.32
C PRO A 39 -15.06 -14.41 -10.10
N ARG A 40 -14.96 -15.43 -9.23
CA ARG A 40 -13.96 -15.41 -8.15
C ARG A 40 -12.54 -15.31 -8.74
N GLY A 41 -11.69 -14.56 -8.05
CA GLY A 41 -10.29 -14.38 -8.42
C GLY A 41 -9.59 -13.42 -7.47
N LEU A 42 -8.27 -13.52 -7.42
CA LEU A 42 -7.44 -12.64 -6.61
C LEU A 42 -7.29 -11.27 -7.29
N PHE A 43 -7.62 -10.21 -6.54
CA PHE A 43 -7.32 -8.82 -6.90
C PHE A 43 -6.32 -8.23 -5.89
N LEU A 44 -5.36 -7.46 -6.39
CA LEU A 44 -4.21 -6.96 -5.63
C LEU A 44 -4.25 -5.45 -5.38
N ASP A 45 -4.79 -4.68 -6.33
CA ASP A 45 -4.99 -3.24 -6.15
C ASP A 45 -6.33 -2.78 -6.72
N ILE A 46 -6.85 -1.68 -6.17
CA ILE A 46 -8.09 -1.05 -6.55
C ILE A 46 -7.96 0.47 -6.44
N ARG A 47 -8.50 1.21 -7.41
CA ARG A 47 -8.49 2.68 -7.42
C ARG A 47 -9.83 3.24 -7.89
N TRP A 48 -10.21 4.36 -7.30
CA TRP A 48 -11.23 5.25 -7.84
C TRP A 48 -10.55 6.29 -8.75
N THR A 49 -10.98 6.41 -10.00
CA THR A 49 -10.39 7.33 -10.98
C THR A 49 -10.94 8.76 -10.88
N GLY A 50 -11.93 9.00 -10.02
CA GLY A 50 -12.77 10.20 -10.07
C GLY A 50 -14.12 9.96 -10.74
N SER A 51 -14.23 8.92 -11.58
CA SER A 51 -15.46 8.59 -12.30
C SER A 51 -15.81 7.10 -12.28
N VAL A 52 -14.83 6.21 -12.20
CA VAL A 52 -15.03 4.76 -12.18
C VAL A 52 -14.09 4.09 -11.19
N TRP A 53 -14.48 2.91 -10.74
CA TRP A 53 -13.61 1.99 -10.03
C TRP A 53 -12.87 1.10 -11.02
N LEU A 54 -11.59 0.88 -10.74
CA LEU A 54 -10.74 -0.09 -11.43
C LEU A 54 -10.05 -0.99 -10.40
N ALA A 55 -10.02 -2.29 -10.65
CA ALA A 55 -9.27 -3.25 -9.85
C ALA A 55 -8.43 -4.16 -10.74
N VAL A 56 -7.22 -4.50 -10.30
CA VAL A 56 -6.26 -5.35 -11.01
C VAL A 56 -5.92 -6.60 -10.21
N GLY A 57 -5.55 -7.68 -10.88
CA GLY A 57 -5.25 -8.92 -10.19
C GLY A 57 -4.53 -9.98 -11.02
N GLU A 58 -4.64 -11.22 -10.55
CA GLU A 58 -3.99 -12.38 -11.17
C GLU A 58 -4.52 -12.62 -12.60
N ALA A 59 -3.72 -13.30 -13.43
CA ALA A 59 -4.09 -13.70 -14.79
C ALA A 59 -4.50 -12.52 -15.70
N GLY A 60 -3.86 -11.36 -15.55
CA GLY A 60 -4.11 -10.18 -16.37
C GLY A 60 -5.48 -9.53 -16.14
N ARG A 61 -6.16 -9.84 -15.03
CA ARG A 61 -7.52 -9.33 -14.76
C ARG A 61 -7.51 -7.82 -14.51
N ILE A 62 -8.38 -7.13 -15.24
CA ILE A 62 -8.79 -5.74 -14.95
C ILE A 62 -10.31 -5.73 -14.85
N ALA A 63 -10.84 -5.32 -13.71
CA ALA A 63 -12.27 -5.14 -13.49
C ALA A 63 -12.62 -3.66 -13.39
N ARG A 64 -13.77 -3.27 -13.98
CA ARG A 64 -14.29 -1.90 -13.99
C ARG A 64 -15.70 -1.85 -13.41
N SER A 65 -16.02 -0.78 -12.69
CA SER A 65 -17.38 -0.49 -12.25
C SER A 65 -17.63 1.01 -12.13
N ASP A 66 -18.79 1.49 -12.54
CA ASP A 66 -19.16 2.90 -12.36
C ASP A 66 -19.55 3.20 -10.89
N THR A 67 -20.11 2.21 -10.20
CA THR A 67 -20.69 2.40 -8.85
C THR A 67 -19.94 1.61 -7.77
N GLY A 68 -19.34 0.48 -8.13
CA GLY A 68 -18.80 -0.52 -7.21
C GLY A 68 -19.77 -1.68 -6.89
N GLU A 69 -20.97 -1.70 -7.47
CA GLU A 69 -21.97 -2.77 -7.28
C GLU A 69 -21.93 -3.82 -8.39
N THR A 70 -21.98 -3.36 -9.64
CA THR A 70 -21.91 -4.20 -10.84
C THR A 70 -20.57 -4.01 -11.51
N TRP A 71 -19.87 -5.11 -11.74
CA TRP A 71 -18.52 -5.07 -12.25
C TRP A 71 -18.41 -5.83 -13.56
N GLN A 72 -17.50 -5.37 -14.40
CA GLN A 72 -17.22 -5.96 -15.71
C GLN A 72 -15.73 -6.25 -15.81
N LEU A 73 -15.39 -7.47 -16.25
CA LEU A 73 -14.03 -7.81 -16.60
C LEU A 73 -13.70 -7.25 -17.99
N LEU A 74 -12.60 -6.51 -18.08
CA LEU A 74 -12.11 -5.95 -19.34
C LEU A 74 -11.15 -6.92 -20.03
N GLN A 75 -11.08 -6.82 -21.35
CA GLN A 75 -10.06 -7.52 -22.13
C GLN A 75 -8.70 -6.84 -21.96
N THR A 76 -7.66 -7.65 -21.81
CA THR A 76 -6.28 -7.17 -21.62
C THR A 76 -5.33 -7.93 -22.55
N PRO A 77 -4.21 -7.31 -22.98
CA PRO A 77 -3.24 -7.94 -23.87
C PRO A 77 -2.23 -8.83 -23.11
N THR A 78 -2.52 -9.24 -21.88
CA THR A 78 -1.60 -9.98 -21.02
C THR A 78 -2.33 -10.99 -20.14
N THR A 79 -1.63 -12.02 -19.73
CA THR A 79 -2.05 -12.95 -18.67
C THR A 79 -1.17 -12.85 -17.43
N ALA A 80 -0.19 -11.93 -17.40
CA ALA A 80 0.64 -11.71 -16.23
C ALA A 80 -0.18 -11.16 -15.06
N THR A 81 0.19 -11.52 -13.83
CA THR A 81 -0.40 -10.91 -12.64
C THR A 81 -0.13 -9.42 -12.60
N LEU A 82 -1.19 -8.62 -12.46
CA LEU A 82 -1.14 -7.16 -12.32
C LEU A 82 -1.22 -6.81 -10.83
N THR A 83 -0.28 -5.99 -10.35
CA THR A 83 0.00 -5.77 -8.93
C THR A 83 -0.42 -4.40 -8.43
N SER A 84 -0.37 -3.36 -9.26
CA SER A 84 -0.67 -1.99 -8.84
C SER A 84 -1.23 -1.11 -9.97
N LEU A 85 -2.10 -0.18 -9.60
CA LEU A 85 -2.74 0.82 -10.45
C LEU A 85 -2.27 2.24 -10.10
N LEU A 86 -2.02 3.05 -11.13
CA LEU A 86 -1.81 4.48 -11.04
C LEU A 86 -2.88 5.21 -11.83
N VAL A 87 -3.63 6.09 -11.17
CA VAL A 87 -4.45 7.10 -11.85
C VAL A 87 -3.55 8.29 -12.17
N GLY A 88 -3.42 8.59 -13.46
CA GLY A 88 -2.56 9.61 -14.00
C GLY A 88 -3.15 11.01 -14.00
N ARG A 89 -2.67 11.83 -14.94
CA ARG A 89 -3.26 13.13 -15.24
C ARG A 89 -4.38 12.94 -16.27
N GLY A 90 -5.48 13.69 -16.12
CA GLY A 90 -6.61 13.59 -17.04
C GLY A 90 -7.26 12.21 -17.01
N GLN A 91 -7.27 11.52 -18.14
CA GLN A 91 -7.85 10.18 -18.29
C GLN A 91 -6.82 9.06 -18.35
N ASP A 92 -5.54 9.37 -18.13
CA ASP A 92 -4.48 8.36 -18.16
C ASP A 92 -4.58 7.44 -16.94
N VAL A 93 -4.42 6.14 -17.18
CA VAL A 93 -4.32 5.12 -16.15
C VAL A 93 -3.22 4.14 -16.54
N TRP A 94 -2.37 3.77 -15.59
CA TRP A 94 -1.37 2.73 -15.77
C TRP A 94 -1.60 1.59 -14.80
N CYS A 95 -1.23 0.38 -15.18
CA CYS A 95 -1.03 -0.71 -14.24
C CYS A 95 0.28 -1.43 -14.52
N VAL A 96 0.89 -1.95 -13.47
CA VAL A 96 2.14 -2.71 -13.53
C VAL A 96 1.94 -4.13 -13.00
N GLY A 97 2.89 -5.01 -13.26
CA GLY A 97 2.80 -6.38 -12.79
C GLY A 97 4.06 -7.22 -13.03
N HIS A 98 3.87 -8.52 -12.89
CA HIS A 98 4.90 -9.52 -13.15
C HIS A 98 5.30 -9.51 -14.64
N LEU A 99 6.45 -10.13 -14.96
CA LEU A 99 7.01 -10.15 -16.32
C LEU A 99 7.22 -8.74 -16.88
N GLY A 100 7.58 -7.79 -16.02
CA GLY A 100 7.82 -6.38 -16.36
C GLY A 100 6.62 -5.74 -17.07
N THR A 101 5.41 -6.28 -16.85
CA THR A 101 4.23 -5.86 -17.61
C THR A 101 3.84 -4.45 -17.19
N ILE A 102 3.74 -3.55 -18.16
CA ILE A 102 3.13 -2.24 -17.98
C ILE A 102 2.04 -2.07 -19.03
N LEU A 103 0.81 -1.86 -18.57
CA LEU A 103 -0.30 -1.48 -19.43
C LEU A 103 -0.64 0.00 -19.20
N ALA A 104 -1.09 0.66 -20.27
CA ALA A 104 -1.62 2.01 -20.21
C ALA A 104 -3.01 2.09 -20.83
N SER A 105 -3.79 3.02 -20.33
CA SER A 105 -5.06 3.48 -20.87
C SER A 105 -5.03 5.01 -20.89
N SER A 106 -5.63 5.60 -21.93
CA SER A 106 -5.80 7.05 -22.06
C SER A 106 -7.28 7.45 -22.17
N ASP A 107 -8.19 6.52 -21.90
CA ASP A 107 -9.64 6.69 -21.98
C ASP A 107 -10.36 6.38 -20.65
N GLY A 108 -9.63 6.55 -19.53
CA GLY A 108 -10.15 6.33 -18.18
C GLY A 108 -10.23 4.86 -17.78
N GLY A 109 -9.41 4.00 -18.39
CA GLY A 109 -9.36 2.57 -18.12
C GLY A 109 -10.36 1.73 -18.91
N GLN A 110 -10.92 2.24 -20.01
CA GLN A 110 -11.85 1.46 -20.86
C GLN A 110 -11.10 0.52 -21.79
N ARG A 111 -9.99 0.96 -22.37
CA ARG A 111 -9.11 0.16 -23.23
C ARG A 111 -7.68 0.21 -22.74
N TRP A 112 -6.99 -0.91 -22.88
CA TRP A 112 -5.63 -1.11 -22.37
C TRP A 112 -4.69 -1.56 -23.48
N ARG A 113 -3.50 -0.95 -23.51
CA ARG A 113 -2.41 -1.33 -24.42
C ARG A 113 -1.17 -1.70 -23.61
N LEU A 114 -0.40 -2.66 -24.13
CA LEU A 114 0.91 -3.02 -23.57
C LEU A 114 1.93 -1.94 -23.96
N GLU A 115 2.54 -1.30 -22.97
CA GLU A 115 3.58 -0.27 -23.15
C GLU A 115 4.99 -0.83 -22.89
N HIS A 116 5.10 -1.81 -22.00
CA HIS A 116 6.38 -2.43 -21.65
C HIS A 116 6.19 -3.87 -21.20
N GLN A 117 7.20 -4.70 -21.47
CA GLN A 117 7.29 -6.08 -21.00
C GLN A 117 8.77 -6.46 -20.89
N ASP A 118 9.12 -7.09 -19.78
CA ASP A 118 10.43 -7.67 -19.52
C ASP A 118 10.25 -8.93 -18.67
N ARG A 119 10.40 -10.11 -19.29
CA ARG A 119 10.01 -11.40 -18.67
C ARG A 119 10.79 -11.76 -17.40
N GLU A 120 11.92 -11.12 -17.15
CA GLU A 120 12.75 -11.35 -15.96
C GLU A 120 12.42 -10.37 -14.83
N MET A 121 11.63 -9.33 -15.11
CA MET A 121 11.31 -8.27 -14.16
C MET A 121 10.00 -8.55 -13.42
N ILE A 122 9.94 -8.12 -12.16
CA ILE A 122 8.72 -8.12 -11.35
C ILE A 122 8.49 -6.71 -10.83
N LEU A 123 7.40 -6.07 -11.27
CA LEU A 123 6.96 -4.77 -10.78
C LEU A 123 5.85 -4.96 -9.73
N LEU A 124 5.97 -4.25 -8.61
CA LEU A 124 5.09 -4.41 -7.44
C LEU A 124 4.26 -3.16 -7.17
N SER A 125 4.79 -1.97 -7.46
CA SER A 125 4.11 -0.70 -7.19
C SER A 125 4.39 0.33 -8.27
N ILE A 126 3.44 1.24 -8.50
CA ILE A 126 3.61 2.39 -9.40
C ILE A 126 3.09 3.67 -8.74
N THR A 127 3.79 4.79 -8.96
CA THR A 127 3.41 6.13 -8.48
C THR A 127 3.67 7.18 -9.56
N LEU A 128 3.05 8.36 -9.45
CA LEU A 128 3.32 9.49 -10.33
C LEU A 128 4.30 10.47 -9.66
N THR A 129 5.52 10.54 -10.19
CA THR A 129 6.52 11.53 -9.78
C THR A 129 6.42 12.79 -10.66
N GLU A 130 7.22 13.81 -10.36
CA GLU A 130 7.33 15.01 -11.22
C GLU A 130 7.89 14.68 -12.61
N ALA A 131 8.78 13.67 -12.69
CA ALA A 131 9.37 13.21 -13.95
C ALA A 131 8.42 12.29 -14.75
N GLY A 132 7.28 11.90 -14.18
CA GLY A 132 6.31 10.98 -14.76
C GLY A 132 6.12 9.71 -13.93
N PRO A 133 5.37 8.72 -14.44
CA PRO A 133 5.17 7.44 -13.75
C PRO A 133 6.50 6.73 -13.39
N LEU A 134 6.63 6.30 -12.14
CA LEU A 134 7.72 5.47 -11.63
C LEU A 134 7.15 4.13 -11.18
N ALA A 135 7.63 3.04 -11.78
CA ALA A 135 7.34 1.68 -11.37
C ALA A 135 8.53 1.08 -10.62
N VAL A 136 8.29 0.40 -9.51
CA VAL A 136 9.32 -0.28 -8.71
C VAL A 136 8.88 -1.69 -8.38
N GLY A 137 9.82 -2.58 -8.04
CA GLY A 137 9.49 -3.95 -7.67
C GLY A 137 10.63 -4.77 -7.10
N ALA A 138 10.60 -6.07 -7.38
CA ALA A 138 11.52 -7.03 -6.79
C ALA A 138 12.94 -6.90 -7.36
N TYR A 139 13.93 -7.35 -6.61
CA TYR A 139 15.34 -7.38 -7.00
C TYR A 139 15.85 -6.05 -7.59
N GLY A 140 15.58 -4.94 -6.90
CA GLY A 140 15.99 -3.60 -7.34
C GLY A 140 15.31 -3.08 -8.61
N SER A 141 14.30 -3.77 -9.15
CA SER A 141 13.64 -3.39 -10.40
C SER A 141 13.01 -2.00 -10.28
N ALA A 142 13.39 -1.08 -11.17
CA ALA A 142 12.77 0.24 -11.28
C ALA A 142 12.77 0.76 -12.72
N LEU A 143 11.63 1.32 -13.14
CA LEU A 143 11.41 1.92 -14.45
C LEU A 143 10.77 3.31 -14.29
N GLN A 144 11.38 4.34 -14.87
CA GLN A 144 10.83 5.69 -14.95
C GLN A 144 10.32 5.94 -16.38
N HIS A 145 9.08 6.39 -16.50
CA HIS A 145 8.54 6.85 -17.77
C HIS A 145 8.98 8.30 -18.04
N THR A 146 9.57 8.56 -19.21
CA THR A 146 10.12 9.87 -19.59
C THR A 146 9.18 10.71 -20.46
N GLY A 147 7.90 10.33 -20.52
CA GLY A 147 6.89 10.92 -21.40
C GLY A 147 6.78 10.23 -22.77
N THR A 148 7.84 9.54 -23.22
CA THR A 148 7.85 8.82 -24.50
C THR A 148 8.21 7.34 -24.39
N ARG A 149 8.88 6.93 -23.31
CA ARG A 149 9.29 5.53 -23.09
C ARG A 149 9.53 5.25 -21.61
N TRP A 150 9.55 3.97 -21.27
CA TRP A 150 10.05 3.48 -19.99
C TRP A 150 11.57 3.28 -20.04
N GLN A 151 12.27 3.79 -19.03
CA GLN A 151 13.72 3.67 -18.89
C GLN A 151 14.05 3.04 -17.54
N ARG A 152 14.94 2.05 -17.54
CA ARG A 152 15.45 1.43 -16.32
C ARG A 152 16.33 2.40 -15.55
N ILE A 153 16.09 2.49 -14.25
CA ILE A 153 16.86 3.30 -13.31
C ILE A 153 17.27 2.45 -12.10
N ALA A 154 18.23 2.91 -11.32
CA ALA A 154 18.55 2.35 -10.02
C ALA A 154 17.95 3.23 -8.91
N ILE A 155 17.49 2.60 -7.83
CA ILE A 155 17.09 3.30 -6.60
C ILE A 155 18.28 3.39 -5.65
N ASP A 156 18.93 2.25 -5.43
CA ASP A 156 20.19 2.09 -4.71
C ASP A 156 21.04 1.02 -5.42
N ASP A 157 22.22 0.74 -4.86
CA ASP A 157 23.15 -0.27 -5.39
C ASP A 157 22.83 -1.70 -4.88
N GLU A 158 21.64 -1.90 -4.32
CA GLU A 158 21.22 -3.14 -3.66
C GLU A 158 20.09 -3.81 -4.45
N ASP A 159 20.10 -5.15 -4.55
CA ASP A 159 19.05 -5.91 -5.24
C ASP A 159 17.86 -6.24 -4.31
N LEU A 160 17.42 -5.24 -3.53
CA LEU A 160 16.33 -5.41 -2.56
C LEU A 160 14.95 -5.17 -3.18
N HIS A 161 13.90 -5.73 -2.57
CA HIS A 161 12.54 -5.50 -3.04
C HIS A 161 12.00 -4.13 -2.63
N TRP A 162 11.49 -3.36 -3.60
CA TRP A 162 10.68 -2.16 -3.36
C TRP A 162 9.20 -2.52 -3.53
N ASN A 163 8.50 -2.66 -2.39
CA ASN A 163 7.13 -3.20 -2.36
C ASN A 163 6.05 -2.12 -2.53
N ALA A 164 6.33 -0.88 -2.13
CA ALA A 164 5.37 0.22 -2.18
C ALA A 164 6.05 1.52 -2.61
N ALA A 165 5.35 2.28 -3.45
CA ALA A 165 5.75 3.61 -3.90
C ALA A 165 4.59 4.58 -3.76
N LEU A 166 4.88 5.79 -3.29
CA LEU A 166 3.89 6.84 -3.09
C LEU A 166 4.54 8.21 -3.24
N SER A 167 3.95 9.08 -4.06
CA SER A 167 4.41 10.46 -4.23
C SER A 167 3.40 11.42 -3.59
N ILE A 168 3.91 12.32 -2.74
CA ILE A 168 3.13 13.32 -1.99
C ILE A 168 3.85 14.65 -2.10
N ASN A 169 3.16 15.69 -2.57
CA ASN A 169 3.70 17.05 -2.64
C ASN A 169 5.09 17.15 -3.31
N GLY A 170 5.29 16.46 -4.44
CA GLY A 170 6.55 16.46 -5.20
C GLY A 170 7.65 15.55 -4.64
N GLN A 171 7.45 14.96 -3.45
CA GLN A 171 8.38 13.99 -2.85
C GLN A 171 7.90 12.57 -3.04
N THR A 172 8.80 11.69 -3.48
CA THR A 172 8.51 10.26 -3.66
C THR A 172 9.06 9.47 -2.49
N TRP A 173 8.25 8.55 -1.99
CA TRP A 173 8.55 7.65 -0.89
C TRP A 173 8.50 6.22 -1.42
N LEU A 174 9.54 5.45 -1.15
CA LEU A 174 9.58 4.02 -1.46
C LEU A 174 9.79 3.25 -0.16
N ALA A 175 9.08 2.14 -0.01
CA ALA A 175 9.20 1.25 1.13
C ALA A 175 9.36 -0.20 0.67
N GLY A 176 10.16 -0.96 1.39
CA GLY A 176 10.62 -2.24 0.88
C GLY A 176 11.18 -3.19 1.91
N GLU A 177 11.99 -4.10 1.41
CA GLU A 177 12.68 -5.14 2.16
C GLU A 177 13.60 -4.58 3.26
N GLY A 178 13.81 -5.38 4.31
CA GLY A 178 14.71 -5.02 5.40
C GLY A 178 14.26 -3.78 6.19
N GLY A 179 12.96 -3.46 6.16
CA GLY A 179 12.41 -2.29 6.84
C GLY A 179 12.85 -0.96 6.24
N ARG A 180 13.26 -0.96 4.96
CA ARG A 180 13.74 0.24 4.28
C ARG A 180 12.61 1.19 3.91
N ILE A 181 12.85 2.47 4.16
CA ILE A 181 12.09 3.59 3.60
C ILE A 181 13.09 4.60 3.07
N VAL A 182 12.95 4.96 1.80
CA VAL A 182 13.69 6.05 1.18
C VAL A 182 12.74 7.15 0.74
N ARG A 183 13.24 8.39 0.69
CA ARG A 183 12.50 9.55 0.22
C ARG A 183 13.35 10.41 -0.70
N GLY A 184 12.75 10.90 -1.77
CA GLY A 184 13.38 11.88 -2.65
C GLY A 184 12.82 11.82 -4.06
N GLN A 185 13.73 11.92 -5.02
CA GLN A 185 13.44 11.85 -6.45
C GLN A 185 14.39 10.84 -7.12
N PRO A 186 14.02 10.28 -8.28
CA PRO A 186 14.92 9.41 -9.05
C PRO A 186 16.32 10.00 -9.20
N GLY A 187 17.34 9.28 -8.73
CA GLY A 187 18.74 9.70 -8.74
C GLY A 187 19.22 10.46 -7.50
N ASN A 188 18.33 10.80 -6.57
CA ASN A 188 18.66 11.43 -5.29
C ASN A 188 17.70 10.95 -4.18
N TRP A 189 18.06 9.84 -3.56
CA TRP A 189 17.26 9.18 -2.52
C TRP A 189 17.93 9.32 -1.16
N GLN A 190 17.16 9.73 -0.15
CA GLN A 190 17.57 9.75 1.25
C GLN A 190 17.00 8.52 1.96
N LEU A 191 17.86 7.68 2.55
CA LEU A 191 17.45 6.60 3.45
C LEU A 191 16.96 7.17 4.78
N LEU A 192 15.76 6.75 5.21
CA LEU A 192 15.12 7.21 6.45
C LEU A 192 15.03 6.10 7.49
N THR A 193 14.84 4.85 7.06
CA THR A 193 14.82 3.69 7.94
C THR A 193 15.51 2.51 7.30
N GLU A 194 16.05 1.63 8.14
CA GLU A 194 16.53 0.30 7.78
C GLU A 194 16.42 -0.62 9.00
N GLY A 195 16.56 -1.92 8.78
CA GLY A 195 16.49 -2.95 9.81
C GLY A 195 15.06 -3.37 10.19
N GLY A 196 14.88 -4.67 10.37
CA GLY A 196 13.61 -5.31 10.74
C GLY A 196 12.82 -5.85 9.54
N GLY A 197 11.52 -6.10 9.76
CA GLY A 197 10.65 -6.69 8.74
C GLY A 197 10.30 -5.74 7.60
N SER A 198 10.04 -6.30 6.42
CA SER A 198 9.68 -5.57 5.20
C SER A 198 8.41 -4.74 5.36
N PHE A 199 8.38 -3.57 4.73
CA PHE A 199 7.16 -2.81 4.50
C PHE A 199 6.52 -3.21 3.19
N PHE A 200 5.20 -3.34 3.17
CA PHE A 200 4.43 -3.73 1.98
C PHE A 200 3.50 -2.62 1.48
N THR A 201 3.25 -1.60 2.29
CA THR A 201 2.30 -0.55 1.94
C THR A 201 2.63 0.79 2.55
N LEU A 202 2.20 1.86 1.88
CA LEU A 202 2.32 3.25 2.28
C LEU A 202 0.95 3.92 2.18
N ALA A 203 0.56 4.68 3.22
CA ALA A 203 -0.56 5.61 3.15
C ALA A 203 -0.06 7.04 3.30
N PRO A 204 -0.61 8.00 2.54
CA PRO A 204 -0.27 9.40 2.72
C PRO A 204 -0.80 9.93 4.05
N THR A 205 -0.06 10.87 4.61
CA THR A 205 -0.54 11.80 5.65
C THR A 205 -0.43 13.22 5.11
N ALA A 206 -0.73 14.24 5.93
CA ALA A 206 -0.61 15.64 5.50
C ALA A 206 0.80 16.02 5.02
N THR A 207 1.85 15.46 5.64
CA THR A 207 3.25 15.84 5.37
C THR A 207 4.22 14.68 5.21
N GLY A 208 3.80 13.44 5.51
CA GLY A 208 4.64 12.25 5.41
C GLY A 208 3.83 10.99 5.12
N VAL A 209 4.26 9.85 5.64
CA VAL A 209 3.65 8.54 5.36
C VAL A 209 3.40 7.71 6.62
N ILE A 210 2.39 6.86 6.54
CA ILE A 210 2.28 5.67 7.40
C ILE A 210 2.75 4.47 6.58
N ALA A 211 3.68 3.68 7.13
CA ALA A 211 4.18 2.47 6.51
C ALA A 211 3.75 1.24 7.31
N GLY A 212 3.09 0.30 6.63
CA GLY A 212 2.63 -0.98 7.19
C GLY A 212 3.37 -2.14 6.56
N GLY A 213 3.66 -3.17 7.34
CA GLY A 213 4.45 -4.31 6.86
C GLY A 213 4.32 -5.59 7.66
N LEU A 214 5.32 -6.45 7.47
CA LEU A 214 5.42 -7.79 8.03
C LEU A 214 5.36 -7.78 9.56
N GLY A 215 4.57 -8.71 10.12
CA GLY A 215 4.56 -8.99 11.56
C GLY A 215 4.02 -7.84 12.42
N GLY A 216 3.07 -7.05 11.90
CA GLY A 216 2.47 -5.94 12.64
C GLY A 216 3.32 -4.67 12.67
N ARG A 217 4.42 -4.62 11.92
CA ARG A 217 5.24 -3.41 11.82
C ARG A 217 4.41 -2.28 11.23
N LEU A 218 4.27 -1.21 12.00
CA LEU A 218 3.56 0.00 11.61
C LEU A 218 4.32 1.21 12.15
N ILE A 219 4.68 2.14 11.27
CA ILE A 219 5.40 3.36 11.64
C ILE A 219 4.81 4.58 10.93
N ALA A 220 4.93 5.75 11.56
CA ALA A 220 4.78 7.04 10.90
C ALA A 220 6.16 7.60 10.59
N VAL A 221 6.32 8.21 9.41
CA VAL A 221 7.50 9.00 9.05
C VAL A 221 7.00 10.37 8.58
N ASP A 222 7.41 11.43 9.27
CA ASP A 222 6.99 12.80 8.95
C ASP A 222 7.88 13.49 7.91
N ALA A 223 7.55 14.75 7.56
CA ALA A 223 8.30 15.54 6.59
C ALA A 223 9.76 15.81 6.99
N ASP A 224 10.10 15.76 8.28
CA ASP A 224 11.48 15.93 8.74
C ASP A 224 12.25 14.61 8.75
N GLY A 225 11.59 13.50 8.41
CA GLY A 225 12.16 12.15 8.44
C GLY A 225 12.14 11.52 9.82
N ARG A 226 11.42 12.10 10.79
CA ARG A 226 11.30 11.53 12.13
C ARG A 226 10.38 10.31 12.08
N VAL A 227 10.87 9.22 12.66
CA VAL A 227 10.21 7.92 12.66
C VAL A 227 9.54 7.68 14.01
N THR A 228 8.25 7.36 14.00
CA THR A 228 7.47 7.05 15.21
C THR A 228 6.79 5.69 15.06
N PRO A 229 7.16 4.69 15.87
CA PRO A 229 6.48 3.40 15.87
C PRO A 229 5.04 3.52 16.37
N ILE A 230 4.14 2.75 15.76
CA ILE A 230 2.73 2.67 16.16
C ILE A 230 2.44 1.23 16.57
N PRO A 231 2.07 0.98 17.84
CA PRO A 231 1.71 -0.36 18.30
C PRO A 231 0.51 -0.92 17.50
N ALA A 232 0.72 -2.02 16.79
CA ALA A 232 -0.27 -2.58 15.87
C ALA A 232 -0.44 -4.12 15.98
N GLY A 233 0.07 -4.72 17.05
CA GLY A 233 0.03 -6.17 17.25
C GLY A 233 0.98 -6.90 16.29
N SER A 234 0.57 -8.07 15.79
CA SER A 234 1.40 -8.97 14.98
C SER A 234 0.84 -9.25 13.58
N LEU A 235 -0.21 -8.55 13.15
CA LEU A 235 -0.86 -8.77 11.86
C LEU A 235 -0.09 -8.11 10.72
N THR A 236 0.21 -8.85 9.66
CA THR A 236 0.87 -8.28 8.47
C THR A 236 -0.09 -7.39 7.69
N TRP A 237 0.34 -6.15 7.44
CA TRP A 237 -0.38 -5.15 6.65
C TRP A 237 0.02 -5.25 5.18
N GLN A 238 -0.96 -5.36 4.28
CA GLN A 238 -0.74 -5.50 2.84
C GLN A 238 -1.17 -4.27 2.05
N GLY A 239 -2.20 -3.56 2.52
CA GLY A 239 -2.74 -2.38 1.85
C GLY A 239 -3.04 -1.27 2.84
N ALA A 240 -2.82 -0.03 2.41
CA ALA A 240 -3.12 1.16 3.18
C ALA A 240 -3.56 2.30 2.26
N ASN A 241 -4.52 3.10 2.73
CA ASN A 241 -4.99 4.29 2.02
C ASN A 241 -5.65 5.26 3.01
N VAL A 242 -6.19 6.37 2.54
CA VAL A 242 -6.91 7.35 3.37
C VAL A 242 -8.39 7.35 3.01
N ASP A 243 -9.26 7.39 4.02
CA ASP A 243 -10.71 7.52 3.84
C ASP A 243 -11.14 8.98 3.58
N SER A 244 -12.42 9.18 3.24
CA SER A 244 -12.97 10.53 3.00
C SER A 244 -12.94 11.45 4.22
N ASN A 245 -12.67 10.92 5.43
CA ASN A 245 -12.54 11.68 6.66
C ASN A 245 -11.08 11.95 7.03
N GLY A 246 -10.12 11.61 6.16
CA GLY A 246 -8.69 11.81 6.41
C GLY A 246 -8.06 10.78 7.36
N ARG A 247 -8.75 9.68 7.68
CA ARG A 247 -8.20 8.60 8.50
C ARG A 247 -7.40 7.64 7.63
N VAL A 248 -6.25 7.18 8.13
CA VAL A 248 -5.53 6.10 7.47
C VAL A 248 -6.28 4.79 7.71
N VAL A 249 -6.59 4.06 6.65
CA VAL A 249 -7.20 2.74 6.69
C VAL A 249 -6.17 1.72 6.25
N LEU A 250 -6.01 0.65 7.04
CA LEU A 250 -5.09 -0.44 6.82
C LEU A 250 -5.87 -1.74 6.64
N VAL A 251 -5.43 -2.58 5.71
CA VAL A 251 -5.93 -3.94 5.52
C VAL A 251 -4.77 -4.94 5.43
N GLY A 252 -5.04 -6.20 5.73
CA GLY A 252 -3.99 -7.20 5.71
C GLY A 252 -4.47 -8.63 5.82
N LEU A 253 -3.55 -9.50 6.24
CA LEU A 253 -3.80 -10.93 6.40
C LEU A 253 -4.83 -11.22 7.51
N GLY A 254 -5.49 -12.37 7.43
CA GLY A 254 -6.48 -12.80 8.43
C GLY A 254 -7.74 -11.93 8.47
N GLY A 255 -8.02 -11.21 7.38
CA GLY A 255 -9.14 -10.28 7.26
C GLY A 255 -9.01 -9.03 8.12
N ALA A 256 -7.78 -8.61 8.44
CA ALA A 256 -7.51 -7.44 9.27
C ALA A 256 -7.99 -6.15 8.59
N VAL A 257 -8.67 -5.30 9.36
CA VAL A 257 -9.10 -3.96 8.97
C VAL A 257 -8.86 -3.02 10.13
N ALA A 258 -8.09 -1.96 9.92
CA ALA A 258 -7.85 -0.95 10.95
C ALA A 258 -8.04 0.46 10.43
N THR A 259 -8.45 1.36 11.32
CA THR A 259 -8.36 2.81 11.10
C THR A 259 -7.39 3.42 12.09
N LEU A 260 -6.57 4.34 11.60
CA LEU A 260 -5.64 5.13 12.39
C LEU A 260 -6.03 6.60 12.26
N ALA A 261 -6.31 7.23 13.40
CA ALA A 261 -6.64 8.65 13.48
C ALA A 261 -6.03 9.23 14.77
N ALA A 262 -5.36 10.37 14.67
CA ALA A 262 -4.69 11.02 15.80
C ALA A 262 -3.80 10.07 16.63
N GLY A 263 -3.07 9.15 15.97
CA GLY A 263 -2.21 8.16 16.63
C GLY A 263 -2.94 6.97 17.28
N HIS A 264 -4.27 6.94 17.25
CA HIS A 264 -5.06 5.86 17.80
C HIS A 264 -5.47 4.86 16.73
N LEU A 265 -5.05 3.60 16.90
CA LEU A 265 -5.40 2.49 16.03
C LEU A 265 -6.66 1.78 16.55
N ARG A 266 -7.68 1.65 15.70
CA ARG A 266 -8.85 0.81 15.95
C ARG A 266 -8.82 -0.36 14.97
N LEU A 267 -8.75 -1.58 15.50
CA LEU A 267 -8.62 -2.81 14.72
C LEU A 267 -9.88 -3.66 14.88
N ALA A 268 -10.31 -4.23 13.77
CA ALA A 268 -11.26 -5.31 13.73
C ALA A 268 -10.87 -6.32 12.65
N ASN A 269 -11.38 -7.54 12.78
CA ASN A 269 -11.21 -8.57 11.77
C ASN A 269 -12.55 -8.87 11.12
N ARG A 270 -12.51 -9.13 9.82
CA ARG A 270 -13.62 -9.74 9.10
C ARG A 270 -13.88 -11.14 9.62
N ALA A 271 -15.14 -11.56 9.68
CA ALA A 271 -15.45 -12.90 10.18
C ALA A 271 -15.01 -14.02 9.22
N ASP A 272 -14.93 -13.74 7.91
CA ASP A 272 -14.44 -14.71 6.91
C ASP A 272 -12.92 -14.91 6.94
N ARG A 273 -12.17 -14.02 7.61
CA ARG A 273 -10.71 -14.06 7.78
C ARG A 273 -9.91 -14.08 6.46
N MET A 274 -10.55 -13.89 5.32
CA MET A 274 -9.91 -13.90 4.01
C MET A 274 -8.94 -12.71 3.91
N ALA A 275 -7.76 -12.96 3.34
CA ALA A 275 -6.73 -11.93 3.25
C ALA A 275 -7.15 -10.79 2.31
N LEU A 276 -6.80 -9.57 2.71
CA LEU A 276 -6.96 -8.35 1.91
C LEU A 276 -5.58 -7.86 1.45
N ALA A 277 -5.50 -7.41 0.21
CA ALA A 277 -4.27 -6.97 -0.45
C ALA A 277 -4.24 -5.45 -0.66
N GLY A 278 -5.34 -4.84 -1.08
CA GLY A 278 -5.41 -3.43 -1.43
C GLY A 278 -6.74 -2.79 -1.03
N LEU A 279 -6.79 -1.46 -1.02
CA LEU A 279 -8.02 -0.71 -0.79
C LEU A 279 -8.00 0.67 -1.44
N ALA A 280 -9.18 1.19 -1.72
CA ALA A 280 -9.37 2.57 -2.12
C ALA A 280 -10.69 3.13 -1.62
N SER A 281 -10.67 4.45 -1.45
CA SER A 281 -11.82 5.26 -1.06
C SER A 281 -12.42 5.91 -2.29
N GLY A 282 -13.74 5.98 -2.32
CA GLY A 282 -14.50 6.67 -3.35
C GLY A 282 -15.79 7.27 -2.79
N PRO A 283 -16.69 7.76 -3.64
CA PRO A 283 -17.83 8.56 -3.21
C PRO A 283 -18.80 7.85 -2.26
N ARG A 284 -18.84 6.51 -2.33
CA ARG A 284 -19.79 5.67 -1.58
C ARG A 284 -19.14 4.84 -0.49
N GLY A 285 -17.89 5.15 -0.13
CA GLY A 285 -17.14 4.48 0.93
C GLY A 285 -15.85 3.83 0.44
N VAL A 286 -15.37 2.87 1.23
CA VAL A 286 -14.11 2.16 1.00
C VAL A 286 -14.40 0.78 0.43
N PHE A 287 -13.68 0.42 -0.63
CA PHE A 287 -13.61 -0.95 -1.13
C PHE A 287 -12.23 -1.52 -0.86
N ALA A 288 -12.19 -2.81 -0.55
CA ALA A 288 -10.97 -3.59 -0.43
C ALA A 288 -10.95 -4.71 -1.47
N VAL A 289 -9.75 -5.16 -1.82
CA VAL A 289 -9.52 -6.30 -2.70
C VAL A 289 -8.63 -7.34 -2.02
N GLY A 290 -8.76 -8.60 -2.43
CA GLY A 290 -7.92 -9.69 -1.94
C GLY A 290 -8.44 -11.05 -2.40
N GLU A 291 -8.26 -12.07 -1.54
CA GLU A 291 -8.67 -13.45 -1.84
C GLU A 291 -10.19 -13.58 -2.06
N ALA A 292 -10.98 -12.73 -1.41
CA ALA A 292 -12.44 -12.69 -1.56
C ALA A 292 -12.90 -11.97 -2.84
N GLY A 293 -11.98 -11.50 -3.68
CA GLY A 293 -12.28 -10.59 -4.78
C GLY A 293 -12.40 -9.15 -4.30
N ILE A 294 -13.40 -8.42 -4.78
CA ILE A 294 -13.64 -7.01 -4.45
C ILE A 294 -14.80 -6.92 -3.45
N VAL A 295 -14.61 -6.23 -2.33
CA VAL A 295 -15.59 -6.19 -1.24
C VAL A 295 -15.75 -4.77 -0.68
N PRO A 296 -16.98 -4.29 -0.42
CA PRO A 296 -17.17 -3.07 0.35
C PRO A 296 -16.69 -3.29 1.79
N LEU A 297 -16.04 -2.27 2.35
CA LEU A 297 -15.41 -2.34 3.66
C LEU A 297 -16.21 -1.53 4.68
N ARG A 298 -16.54 -2.17 5.82
CA ARG A 298 -17.03 -1.46 7.01
C ARG A 298 -15.84 -1.16 7.91
N LEU A 299 -15.66 0.11 8.26
CA LEU A 299 -14.53 0.56 9.06
C LEU A 299 -14.85 0.48 10.57
N PRO A 300 -13.88 0.09 11.41
CA PRO A 300 -14.04 0.01 12.86
C PRO A 300 -14.13 1.35 13.58
#